data_AF-R1HB06-F1
#
_entry.id   AF-R1HB06-F1
#
_cell.length_a   1.000
_cell.length_b   1.000
_cell.length_c   1.000
_cell.angle_alpha   90.00
_cell.angle_beta   90.00
_cell.angle_gamma   90.00
#
_symmetry.space_group_name_H-M   'P 1'
#
loop_
_entity.id
_entity.type
_entity.pdbx_description
1 polymer ?
#
loop_
_entity_poly.entity_id
_entity_poly.type
_entity_poly.pdbx_seq_one_letter_code
_entity_poly.pdbx_strand_id
1 'polypeptide(L)'
;MPLRFVALLAAATALVLGCALPASAGELQQTDRALLTRLKQHTLWAVPSSRLAVERATNRRVRAVAVRIADDQARLDVALRAVADRLAVTLPGEPTDQERGWADEIAADSGDAFDRAYVNRLRAEYGTLFGLASDVRAGTRDDDVRAFAQTAVDTSLGHLTLLESTGLAETTSLLVSATEDDTLGGGAIALGAGSVALAAVATFGLLRLLGTPGRTSPRPRR
;
A
#
# COMPACT_ATOMS: atom_id res chain seq x y z
N MET A 1 11.88 58.75 47.06
CA MET A 1 10.84 57.79 47.45
C MET A 1 10.10 57.31 46.21
N PRO A 2 10.48 56.17 45.60
CA PRO A 2 9.86 55.71 44.36
C PRO A 2 8.80 54.63 44.60
N LEU A 3 7.58 54.97 44.20
CA LEU A 3 6.63 54.26 43.34
C LEU A 3 6.59 52.71 43.41
N ARG A 4 5.39 52.23 43.77
CA ARG A 4 4.88 50.85 43.64
C ARG A 4 4.65 50.53 42.17
N PHE A 5 5.11 49.38 41.67
CA PHE A 5 4.45 48.66 40.58
C PHE A 5 4.71 47.15 40.71
N VAL A 6 3.62 46.42 40.92
CA VAL A 6 3.50 44.97 40.80
C VAL A 6 3.44 44.63 39.32
N ALA A 7 4.18 43.62 38.85
CA ALA A 7 3.70 42.66 37.84
C ALA A 7 4.73 41.57 37.57
N LEU A 8 4.31 40.32 37.82
CA LEU A 8 4.90 39.08 37.32
C LEU A 8 5.16 39.15 35.81
N LEU A 9 6.32 38.68 35.36
CA LEU A 9 6.55 38.34 33.95
C LEU A 9 6.62 36.82 33.82
N ALA A 10 5.55 36.29 33.24
CA ALA A 10 5.32 34.89 32.95
C ALA A 10 6.25 34.39 31.83
N ALA A 11 6.65 33.12 31.94
CA ALA A 11 7.33 32.37 30.92
C ALA A 11 6.48 32.28 29.64
N ALA A 12 7.08 32.61 28.49
CA ALA A 12 6.53 32.31 27.17
C ALA A 12 7.52 31.40 26.44
N THR A 13 7.41 30.10 26.69
CA THR A 13 7.91 29.05 25.80
C THR A 13 7.16 29.18 24.49
N ALA A 14 7.83 29.65 23.44
CA ALA A 14 7.29 29.69 22.09
C ALA A 14 7.06 28.25 21.62
N LEU A 15 5.82 27.79 21.70
CA LEU A 15 5.33 26.61 21.01
C LEU A 15 5.45 26.89 19.51
N VAL A 16 6.47 26.33 18.87
CA VAL A 16 6.58 26.28 17.41
C VAL A 16 5.48 25.36 16.93
N LEU A 17 4.29 25.94 16.74
CA LEU A 17 3.21 25.31 16.01
C LEU A 17 3.65 25.34 14.54
N GLY A 18 4.31 24.26 14.10
CA GLY A 18 4.58 24.01 12.69
C GLY A 18 3.26 23.88 11.96
N CYS A 19 2.70 25.00 11.53
CA CYS A 19 1.65 25.04 10.54
C CYS A 19 2.31 24.60 9.23
N ALA A 20 2.30 23.29 8.97
CA ALA A 20 2.56 22.77 7.64
C ALA A 20 1.48 23.37 6.74
N LEU A 21 1.83 24.42 6.00
CA LEU A 21 1.00 24.91 4.92
C LEU A 21 0.70 23.71 4.01
N PRO A 22 -0.56 23.50 3.59
CA PRO A 22 -0.86 22.46 2.62
C PRO A 22 0.01 22.73 1.39
N ALA A 23 0.91 21.80 1.07
CA ALA A 23 1.63 21.81 -0.19
C ALA A 23 0.57 21.94 -1.32
N SER A 24 0.80 22.89 -2.22
CA SER A 24 -0.15 23.26 -3.28
C SER A 24 -0.66 22.02 -4.03
N ALA A 25 -1.97 21.97 -4.26
CA ALA A 25 -2.69 20.91 -4.97
C ALA A 25 -2.38 20.85 -6.48
N GLY A 26 -1.11 21.01 -6.87
CA GLY A 26 -0.68 21.00 -8.27
C GLY A 26 0.72 20.46 -8.51
N GLU A 27 1.48 20.07 -7.47
CA GLU A 27 2.77 19.42 -7.65
C GLU A 27 2.61 17.91 -7.47
N LEU A 28 2.88 17.16 -8.54
CA LEU A 28 2.79 15.71 -8.57
C LEU A 28 3.75 15.10 -7.53
N GLN A 29 3.24 14.27 -6.61
CA GLN A 29 4.06 13.71 -5.54
C GLN A 29 5.02 12.65 -6.09
N GLN A 30 6.12 12.42 -5.37
CA GLN A 30 7.07 11.37 -5.73
C GLN A 30 6.42 9.99 -5.77
N THR A 31 5.50 9.72 -4.84
CA THR A 31 4.72 8.47 -4.78
C THR A 31 3.78 8.31 -5.97
N ASP A 32 3.20 9.39 -6.49
CA ASP A 32 2.38 9.37 -7.71
C ASP A 32 3.24 8.95 -8.92
N ARG A 33 4.42 9.55 -9.08
CA ARG A 33 5.38 9.19 -10.15
C ARG A 33 5.86 7.74 -10.02
N ALA A 34 6.12 7.29 -8.79
CA ALA A 34 6.56 5.94 -8.49
C ALA A 34 5.50 4.90 -8.93
N LEU A 35 4.22 5.13 -8.62
CA LEU A 35 3.13 4.25 -9.07
C LEU A 35 3.08 4.13 -10.59
N LEU A 36 3.09 5.25 -11.32
CA LEU A 36 3.03 5.25 -12.78
C LEU A 36 4.25 4.52 -13.39
N THR A 37 5.42 4.68 -12.78
CA THR A 37 6.67 4.03 -13.20
C THR A 37 6.63 2.53 -12.96
N ARG A 38 6.28 2.08 -11.75
CA ARG A 38 6.22 0.65 -11.38
C ARG A 38 5.16 -0.10 -12.17
N LEU A 39 3.97 0.48 -12.38
CA LEU A 39 2.94 -0.15 -13.21
C LEU A 39 3.36 -0.24 -14.68
N LYS A 40 4.13 0.74 -15.19
CA LYS A 40 4.67 0.66 -16.54
C LYS A 40 5.64 -0.51 -16.68
N GLN A 41 6.59 -0.57 -15.77
CA GLN A 41 7.60 -1.63 -15.69
C GLN A 41 6.96 -3.02 -15.60
N HIS A 42 5.99 -3.18 -14.68
CA HIS A 42 5.18 -4.38 -14.56
C HIS A 42 4.56 -4.82 -15.88
N THR A 43 3.87 -3.91 -16.58
CA THR A 43 3.21 -4.23 -17.85
C THR A 43 4.20 -4.78 -18.89
N LEU A 44 5.41 -4.20 -18.95
CA LEU A 44 6.42 -4.53 -19.95
C LEU A 44 6.90 -5.98 -19.87
N TRP A 45 6.85 -6.62 -18.70
CA TRP A 45 7.18 -8.04 -18.54
C TRP A 45 5.94 -8.93 -18.37
N ALA A 46 4.88 -8.46 -17.68
CA ALA A 46 3.70 -9.27 -17.38
C ALA A 46 2.90 -9.63 -18.64
N VAL A 47 2.77 -8.71 -19.60
CA VAL A 47 2.06 -8.96 -20.87
C VAL A 47 2.75 -10.05 -21.71
N PRO A 48 4.05 -9.95 -22.04
CA PRO A 48 4.72 -11.01 -22.79
C PRO A 48 4.75 -12.35 -22.04
N SER A 49 5.01 -12.35 -20.72
CA SER A 49 4.94 -13.59 -19.91
C SER A 49 3.55 -14.22 -19.93
N SER A 50 2.49 -13.42 -19.90
CA SER A 50 1.11 -13.91 -19.99
C SER A 50 0.80 -14.47 -21.38
N ARG A 51 1.26 -13.83 -22.46
CA ARG A 51 1.13 -14.39 -23.82
C ARG A 51 1.86 -15.72 -23.96
N LEU A 52 3.07 -15.83 -23.42
CA LEU A 52 3.81 -17.09 -23.36
C LEU A 52 3.02 -18.16 -22.60
N ALA A 53 2.37 -17.80 -21.48
CA ALA A 53 1.52 -18.72 -20.72
C ALA A 53 0.25 -19.14 -21.47
N VAL A 54 -0.32 -18.27 -22.32
CA VAL A 54 -1.42 -18.67 -23.21
C VAL A 54 -1.00 -19.83 -24.13
N GLU A 55 0.24 -19.80 -24.61
CA GLU A 55 0.78 -20.80 -25.53
C GLU A 55 1.27 -22.07 -24.81
N ARG A 56 2.03 -21.92 -23.71
CA ARG A 56 2.81 -23.00 -23.10
C ARG A 56 2.20 -23.62 -21.85
N ALA A 57 1.25 -22.95 -21.18
CA ALA A 57 0.69 -23.47 -19.93
C ALA A 57 0.04 -24.84 -20.15
N THR A 58 0.28 -25.76 -19.21
CA THR A 58 -0.32 -27.11 -19.25
C THR A 58 -1.65 -27.14 -18.50
N ASN A 59 -1.79 -26.32 -17.47
CA ASN A 59 -3.01 -26.12 -16.73
C ASN A 59 -3.98 -25.21 -17.50
N ARG A 60 -5.17 -25.75 -17.83
CA ARG A 60 -6.22 -25.00 -18.55
C ARG A 60 -6.65 -23.72 -17.84
N ARG A 61 -6.67 -23.73 -16.49
CA ARG A 61 -7.04 -22.55 -15.71
C ARG A 61 -5.96 -21.47 -15.80
N VAL A 62 -4.68 -21.84 -15.73
CA VAL A 62 -3.55 -20.90 -15.92
C VAL A 62 -3.65 -20.24 -17.30
N ARG A 63 -3.89 -21.03 -18.35
CA ARG A 63 -4.07 -20.49 -19.71
C ARG A 63 -5.20 -19.44 -19.79
N ALA A 64 -6.36 -19.74 -19.20
CA ALA A 64 -7.50 -18.83 -19.20
C ALA A 64 -7.23 -17.55 -18.39
N VAL A 65 -6.54 -17.67 -17.24
CA VAL A 65 -6.12 -16.54 -16.42
C VAL A 65 -5.11 -15.67 -17.18
N ALA A 66 -4.17 -16.28 -17.89
CA ALA A 66 -3.15 -15.56 -18.66
C ALA A 66 -3.74 -14.72 -19.81
N VAL A 67 -4.76 -15.23 -20.52
CA VAL A 67 -5.52 -14.42 -21.50
C VAL A 67 -6.10 -13.18 -20.82
N ARG A 68 -6.77 -13.37 -19.68
CA ARG A 68 -7.42 -12.27 -18.98
C ARG A 68 -6.42 -11.22 -18.49
N ILE A 69 -5.30 -11.66 -17.92
CA ILE A 69 -4.23 -10.77 -17.45
C ILE A 69 -3.64 -9.97 -18.61
N ALA A 70 -3.32 -10.62 -19.73
CA ALA A 70 -2.77 -9.94 -20.90
C ALA A 70 -3.72 -8.83 -21.41
N ASP A 71 -5.01 -9.13 -21.50
CA ASP A 71 -6.03 -8.18 -21.96
C ASP A 71 -6.24 -7.00 -20.99
N ASP A 72 -6.33 -7.29 -19.70
CA ASP A 72 -6.51 -6.26 -18.67
C ASP A 72 -5.28 -5.36 -18.56
N GLN A 73 -4.06 -5.91 -18.57
CA GLN A 73 -2.83 -5.12 -18.53
C GLN A 73 -2.67 -4.26 -19.78
N ALA A 74 -3.03 -4.76 -20.97
CA ALA A 74 -3.04 -3.95 -22.18
C ALA A 74 -4.00 -2.75 -22.07
N ARG A 75 -5.19 -2.92 -21.48
CA ARG A 75 -6.13 -1.82 -21.22
C ARG A 75 -5.60 -0.85 -20.16
N LEU A 76 -5.02 -1.36 -19.08
CA LEU A 76 -4.44 -0.54 -18.01
C LEU A 76 -3.28 0.32 -18.53
N ASP A 77 -2.44 -0.22 -19.42
CA ASP A 77 -1.30 0.48 -20.02
C ASP A 77 -1.73 1.61 -20.98
N VAL A 78 -2.91 1.51 -21.59
CA VAL A 78 -3.52 2.63 -22.35
C VAL A 78 -3.94 3.75 -21.39
N ALA A 79 -4.63 3.41 -20.30
CA ALA A 79 -5.03 4.38 -19.29
C ALA A 79 -3.81 5.04 -18.60
N LEU A 80 -2.77 4.24 -18.32
CA LEU A 80 -1.52 4.69 -17.74
C LEU A 80 -0.82 5.73 -18.62
N ARG A 81 -0.68 5.46 -19.92
CA ARG A 81 -0.09 6.42 -20.86
C ARG A 81 -0.89 7.71 -20.92
N ALA A 82 -2.22 7.62 -20.99
CA ALA A 82 -3.07 8.81 -21.02
C ALA A 82 -2.90 9.70 -19.77
N VAL A 83 -2.77 9.10 -18.59
CA VAL A 83 -2.52 9.83 -17.34
C VAL A 83 -1.10 10.41 -17.33
N ALA A 84 -0.10 9.63 -17.72
CA ALA A 84 1.29 10.09 -17.78
C ALA A 84 1.47 11.26 -18.76
N ASP A 85 0.82 11.22 -19.91
CA ASP A 85 0.83 12.30 -20.91
C ASP A 85 0.22 13.59 -20.34
N ARG A 86 -0.93 13.51 -19.66
CA ARG A 86 -1.57 14.67 -19.01
C ARG A 86 -0.69 15.30 -17.94
N LEU A 87 0.05 14.48 -17.21
CA LEU A 87 0.90 14.90 -16.09
C LEU A 87 2.36 15.16 -16.50
N ALA A 88 2.67 15.07 -17.80
CA ALA A 88 4.03 15.18 -18.35
C ALA A 88 5.05 14.28 -17.63
N VAL A 89 4.65 13.04 -17.34
CA VAL A 89 5.50 12.02 -16.71
C VAL A 89 6.12 11.15 -17.80
N THR A 90 7.44 11.13 -17.88
CA THR A 90 8.14 10.18 -18.75
C THR A 90 8.04 8.77 -18.17
N LEU A 91 7.48 7.86 -18.94
CA LEU A 91 7.38 6.44 -18.58
C LEU A 91 8.60 5.65 -19.08
N PRO A 92 9.07 4.64 -18.33
CA PRO A 92 10.17 3.78 -18.78
C PRO A 92 9.78 2.94 -20.00
N GLY A 93 10.76 2.67 -20.86
CA GLY A 93 10.61 1.81 -22.04
C GLY A 93 10.95 0.34 -21.80
N GLU A 94 11.56 0.03 -20.65
CA GLU A 94 12.04 -1.31 -20.32
C GLU A 94 11.64 -1.71 -18.89
N PRO A 95 11.41 -3.01 -18.63
CA PRO A 95 11.29 -3.53 -17.27
C PRO A 95 12.64 -3.45 -16.54
N THR A 96 12.63 -3.54 -15.21
CA THR A 96 13.85 -3.58 -14.40
C THR A 96 14.67 -4.85 -14.69
N ASP A 97 15.96 -4.86 -14.30
CA ASP A 97 16.82 -6.04 -14.43
C ASP A 97 16.23 -7.26 -13.69
N GLN A 98 15.63 -7.01 -12.52
CA GLN A 98 14.98 -8.04 -11.71
C GLN A 98 13.73 -8.60 -12.40
N GLU A 99 12.88 -7.72 -12.93
CA GLU A 99 11.67 -8.12 -13.68
C GLU A 99 12.00 -8.88 -14.96
N ARG A 100 13.10 -8.52 -15.65
CA ARG A 100 13.63 -9.33 -16.75
C ARG A 100 14.06 -10.71 -16.27
N GLY A 101 14.76 -10.78 -15.14
CA GLY A 101 15.11 -12.06 -14.51
C GLY A 101 13.90 -12.94 -14.21
N TRP A 102 12.80 -12.37 -13.72
CA TRP A 102 11.55 -13.11 -13.51
C TRP A 102 10.93 -13.62 -14.81
N ALA A 103 10.94 -12.80 -15.87
CA ALA A 103 10.45 -13.22 -17.18
C ALA A 103 11.30 -14.35 -17.77
N ASP A 104 12.63 -14.26 -17.61
CA ASP A 104 13.58 -15.29 -18.06
C ASP A 104 13.40 -16.61 -17.29
N GLU A 105 13.21 -16.53 -15.97
CA GLU A 105 12.89 -17.68 -15.10
C GLU A 105 11.63 -18.41 -15.60
N ILE A 106 10.53 -17.68 -15.80
CA ILE A 106 9.28 -18.24 -16.31
C ILE A 106 9.49 -18.87 -17.70
N ALA A 107 10.24 -18.20 -18.59
CA ALA A 107 10.45 -18.67 -19.95
C ALA A 107 11.33 -19.93 -20.02
N ALA A 108 12.27 -20.09 -19.08
CA ALA A 108 13.15 -21.25 -18.99
C ALA A 108 12.41 -22.52 -18.54
N ASP A 109 11.33 -22.39 -17.77
CA ASP A 109 10.56 -23.51 -17.26
C ASP A 109 9.64 -24.16 -18.31
N SER A 110 9.13 -25.35 -17.96
CA SER A 110 8.13 -26.07 -18.75
C SER A 110 7.18 -26.90 -17.86
N GLY A 111 6.03 -27.28 -18.40
CA GLY A 111 5.09 -28.15 -17.69
C GLY A 111 4.49 -27.50 -16.44
N ASP A 112 4.35 -28.29 -15.36
CA ASP A 112 3.85 -27.80 -14.07
C ASP A 112 4.76 -26.74 -13.43
N ALA A 113 6.08 -26.84 -13.65
CA ALA A 113 7.03 -25.85 -13.15
C ALA A 113 6.78 -24.48 -13.78
N PHE A 114 6.55 -24.44 -15.10
CA PHE A 114 6.18 -23.20 -15.81
C PHE A 114 4.90 -22.59 -15.24
N ASP A 115 3.86 -23.42 -15.06
CA ASP A 115 2.58 -22.97 -14.53
C ASP A 115 2.72 -22.37 -13.12
N ARG A 116 3.52 -22.99 -12.26
CA ARG A 116 3.81 -22.49 -10.90
C ARG A 116 4.65 -21.22 -10.91
N ALA A 117 5.72 -21.16 -11.69
CA ALA A 117 6.58 -19.99 -11.80
C ALA A 117 5.77 -18.77 -12.26
N TYR A 118 4.99 -18.92 -13.33
CA TYR A 118 4.10 -17.87 -13.82
C TYR A 118 3.11 -17.40 -12.75
N VAL A 119 2.38 -18.33 -12.12
CA VAL A 119 1.35 -17.97 -11.14
C VAL A 119 1.95 -17.27 -9.93
N ASN A 120 3.03 -17.80 -9.37
CA ASN A 120 3.60 -17.28 -8.13
C ASN A 120 4.34 -15.96 -8.33
N ARG A 121 5.04 -15.77 -9.46
CA ARG A 121 5.69 -14.48 -9.77
C ARG A 121 4.69 -13.36 -9.97
N LEU A 122 3.64 -13.58 -10.78
CA LEU A 122 2.62 -12.55 -10.96
C LEU A 122 1.84 -12.29 -9.66
N ARG A 123 1.57 -13.33 -8.86
CA ARG A 123 0.86 -13.16 -7.59
C ARG A 123 1.67 -12.31 -6.61
N ALA A 124 2.98 -12.55 -6.52
CA ALA A 124 3.90 -11.78 -5.71
C ALA A 124 3.85 -10.29 -6.11
N GLU A 125 4.04 -10.00 -7.40
CA GLU A 125 4.08 -8.62 -7.90
C GLU A 125 2.74 -7.90 -7.75
N TYR A 126 1.61 -8.57 -8.00
CA TYR A 126 0.29 -7.97 -7.77
C TYR A 126 0.03 -7.65 -6.30
N GLY A 127 0.60 -8.42 -5.36
CA GLY A 127 0.56 -8.09 -3.94
C GLY A 127 1.26 -6.76 -3.64
N THR A 128 2.47 -6.58 -4.17
CA THR A 128 3.25 -5.34 -4.03
C THR A 128 2.54 -4.15 -4.69
N LEU A 129 2.10 -4.31 -5.94
CA LEU A 129 1.43 -3.24 -6.69
C LEU A 129 0.08 -2.86 -6.08
N PHE A 130 -0.64 -3.81 -5.49
CA PHE A 130 -1.87 -3.52 -4.75
C PHE A 130 -1.60 -2.61 -3.55
N GLY A 131 -0.55 -2.88 -2.77
CA GLY A 131 -0.14 -2.04 -1.65
C GLY A 131 0.20 -0.62 -2.09
N LEU A 132 1.13 -0.50 -3.06
CA LEU A 132 1.56 0.80 -3.59
C LEU A 132 0.38 1.61 -4.18
N ALA A 133 -0.48 0.97 -4.98
CA ALA A 133 -1.63 1.64 -5.56
C ALA A 133 -2.65 2.08 -4.50
N SER A 134 -2.84 1.30 -3.44
CA SER A 134 -3.72 1.64 -2.32
C SER A 134 -3.20 2.87 -1.55
N ASP A 135 -1.90 2.91 -1.28
CA ASP A 135 -1.26 4.03 -0.59
C ASP A 135 -1.39 5.33 -1.39
N VAL A 136 -1.11 5.26 -2.70
CA VAL A 136 -1.28 6.41 -3.60
C VAL A 136 -2.74 6.81 -3.72
N ARG A 137 -3.67 5.85 -3.85
CA ARG A 137 -5.11 6.12 -3.92
C ARG A 137 -5.62 6.90 -2.70
N ALA A 138 -5.08 6.60 -1.52
CA ALA A 138 -5.42 7.25 -0.27
C ALA A 138 -4.72 8.61 -0.09
N GLY A 139 -3.43 8.70 -0.43
CA GLY A 139 -2.58 9.83 -0.11
C GLY A 139 -2.35 10.84 -1.24
N THR A 140 -2.67 10.51 -2.49
CA THR A 140 -2.46 11.44 -3.61
C THR A 140 -3.24 12.74 -3.41
N ARG A 141 -2.79 13.84 -4.00
CA ARG A 141 -3.54 15.12 -4.07
C ARG A 141 -4.04 15.41 -5.49
N ASP A 142 -3.70 14.56 -6.45
CA ASP A 142 -4.07 14.69 -7.85
C ASP A 142 -5.25 13.75 -8.17
N ASP A 143 -6.32 14.30 -8.74
CA ASP A 143 -7.56 13.54 -8.99
C ASP A 143 -7.42 12.56 -10.17
N ASP A 144 -6.59 12.85 -11.16
CA ASP A 144 -6.29 11.94 -12.26
C ASP A 144 -5.50 10.73 -11.75
N VAL A 145 -4.48 10.98 -10.92
CA VAL A 145 -3.73 9.91 -10.25
C VAL A 145 -4.65 9.11 -9.34
N ARG A 146 -5.54 9.77 -8.60
CA ARG A 146 -6.47 9.08 -7.69
C ARG A 146 -7.38 8.11 -8.44
N ALA A 147 -7.97 8.56 -9.55
CA ALA A 147 -8.83 7.72 -10.38
C ALA A 147 -8.05 6.55 -11.00
N PHE A 148 -6.83 6.80 -11.48
CA PHE A 148 -5.98 5.76 -12.03
C PHE A 148 -5.55 4.74 -10.98
N ALA A 149 -5.14 5.20 -9.79
CA ALA A 149 -4.76 4.33 -8.68
C ALA A 149 -5.93 3.43 -8.23
N GLN A 150 -7.18 3.93 -8.27
CA GLN A 150 -8.36 3.08 -8.03
C GLN A 150 -8.44 1.95 -9.06
N THR A 151 -8.27 2.27 -10.34
CA THR A 151 -8.31 1.29 -11.42
C THR A 151 -7.21 0.23 -11.26
N ALA A 152 -6.01 0.65 -10.83
CA ALA A 152 -4.90 -0.25 -10.54
C ALA A 152 -5.21 -1.16 -9.33
N VAL A 153 -5.78 -0.62 -8.26
CA VAL A 153 -6.25 -1.40 -7.09
C VAL A 153 -7.22 -2.50 -7.51
N ASP A 154 -8.27 -2.13 -8.26
CA ASP A 154 -9.31 -3.07 -8.67
C ASP A 154 -8.74 -4.16 -9.61
N THR A 155 -7.85 -3.76 -10.52
CA THR A 155 -7.19 -4.69 -11.45
C THR A 155 -6.30 -5.68 -10.70
N SER A 156 -5.45 -5.20 -9.78
CA SER A 156 -4.54 -6.05 -9.01
C SER A 156 -5.30 -7.04 -8.13
N LEU A 157 -6.37 -6.61 -7.43
CA LEU A 157 -7.22 -7.52 -6.65
C LEU A 157 -7.90 -8.59 -7.52
N GLY A 158 -8.40 -8.19 -8.69
CA GLY A 158 -8.98 -9.11 -9.65
C GLY A 158 -7.96 -10.16 -10.12
N HIS A 159 -6.73 -9.75 -10.42
CA HIS A 159 -5.66 -10.64 -10.87
C HIS A 159 -5.18 -11.57 -9.76
N LEU A 160 -5.06 -11.11 -8.51
CA LEU A 160 -4.79 -11.96 -7.35
C LEU A 160 -5.82 -13.08 -7.23
N THR A 161 -7.11 -12.74 -7.29
CA THR A 161 -8.22 -13.71 -7.22
C THR A 161 -8.15 -14.72 -8.38
N LEU A 162 -7.84 -14.25 -9.59
CA LEU A 162 -7.70 -15.12 -10.75
C LEU A 162 -6.52 -16.09 -10.61
N LEU A 163 -5.37 -15.60 -10.17
CA LEU A 163 -4.16 -16.41 -9.95
C LEU A 163 -4.39 -17.45 -8.84
N GLU A 164 -5.05 -17.08 -7.75
CA GLU A 164 -5.41 -17.99 -6.67
C GLU A 164 -6.36 -19.09 -7.13
N SER A 165 -7.31 -18.76 -8.01
CA SER A 165 -8.24 -19.75 -8.57
C SER A 165 -7.59 -20.84 -9.43
N THR A 166 -6.29 -20.72 -9.76
CA THR A 166 -5.53 -21.78 -10.43
C THR A 166 -5.20 -22.95 -9.51
N GLY A 167 -5.24 -22.74 -8.18
CA GLY A 167 -4.79 -23.72 -7.18
C GLY A 167 -3.26 -23.84 -7.05
N LEU A 168 -2.49 -23.02 -7.76
CA LEU A 168 -1.02 -23.06 -7.77
C LEU A 168 -0.37 -21.89 -7.01
N ALA A 169 -1.18 -20.94 -6.54
CA ALA A 169 -0.75 -19.80 -5.75
C ALA A 169 -0.33 -20.23 -4.34
N GLU A 170 0.93 -19.99 -4.00
CA GLU A 170 1.49 -20.28 -2.68
C GLU A 170 1.42 -19.05 -1.78
N THR A 171 1.10 -19.23 -0.50
CA THR A 171 1.03 -18.11 0.47
C THR A 171 2.37 -17.40 0.63
N THR A 172 3.48 -18.14 0.48
CA THR A 172 4.87 -17.65 0.51
C THR A 172 5.24 -16.74 -0.65
N SER A 173 4.49 -16.76 -1.75
CA SER A 173 4.77 -15.88 -2.91
C SER A 173 4.73 -14.40 -2.56
N LEU A 174 4.01 -13.98 -1.52
CA LEU A 174 4.00 -12.57 -1.08
C LEU A 174 5.22 -12.20 -0.24
N LEU A 175 5.91 -13.19 0.35
CA LEU A 175 7.05 -12.95 1.23
C LEU A 175 8.32 -12.65 0.44
N VAL A 176 8.47 -13.19 -0.78
CA VAL A 176 9.65 -12.92 -1.63
C VAL A 176 9.72 -11.44 -2.05
N SER A 177 8.58 -10.81 -2.31
CA SER A 177 8.54 -9.38 -2.65
C SER A 177 8.75 -8.46 -1.45
N ALA A 178 8.38 -8.89 -0.24
CA ALA A 178 8.49 -8.07 0.97
C ALA A 178 9.92 -7.98 1.53
N THR A 179 10.78 -8.96 1.25
CA THR A 179 12.15 -8.99 1.78
C THR A 179 13.18 -8.28 0.91
N GLU A 180 12.83 -7.93 -0.33
CA GLU A 180 13.82 -7.53 -1.34
C GLU A 180 13.82 -6.02 -1.67
N ASP A 181 12.78 -5.26 -1.27
CA ASP A 181 12.63 -3.86 -1.70
C ASP A 181 12.08 -2.90 -0.61
N ASP A 182 12.47 -3.10 0.67
CA ASP A 182 12.09 -2.19 1.78
C ASP A 182 12.91 -0.88 1.77
N THR A 183 12.82 -0.15 0.65
CA THR A 183 13.17 1.27 0.57
C THR A 183 12.05 2.10 -0.04
N LEU A 184 10.79 1.77 0.28
CA LEU A 184 9.69 2.70 0.06
C LEU A 184 9.61 3.66 1.25
N GLY A 185 10.29 4.80 1.11
CA GLY A 185 10.21 5.94 2.01
C GLY A 185 8.76 6.42 2.14
N GLY A 186 8.11 6.07 3.24
CA GLY A 186 6.72 6.44 3.48
C GLY A 186 6.13 5.91 4.78
N GLY A 187 6.79 6.17 5.92
CA GLY A 187 6.23 5.94 7.25
C GLY A 187 6.27 4.48 7.71
N ALA A 188 7.04 4.23 8.76
CA ALA A 188 7.21 2.92 9.38
C ALA A 188 5.88 2.19 9.62
N ILE A 189 5.59 1.19 8.79
CA ILE A 189 4.77 0.04 9.18
C ILE A 189 5.74 -1.05 9.60
N ALA A 190 6.33 -0.87 10.79
CA ALA A 190 6.99 -1.96 11.47
C ALA A 190 5.91 -3.00 11.82
N LEU A 191 5.84 -4.07 11.03
CA LEU A 191 5.12 -5.29 11.42
C LEU A 191 5.79 -5.82 12.69
N GLY A 192 5.19 -5.49 13.83
CA GLY A 192 5.59 -5.96 15.14
C GLY A 192 5.42 -7.48 15.26
N ALA A 193 6.40 -8.22 14.76
CA ALA A 193 6.66 -9.57 15.21
C ALA A 193 7.26 -9.50 16.62
N GLY A 194 6.39 -9.43 17.63
CA GLY A 194 6.75 -9.61 19.04
C GLY A 194 6.36 -8.44 19.93
N SER A 195 5.12 -8.42 20.40
CA SER A 195 4.69 -7.85 21.70
C SER A 195 3.23 -8.22 21.96
N VAL A 196 3.00 -9.39 22.53
CA VAL A 196 1.71 -9.70 23.16
C VAL A 196 1.54 -8.73 24.33
N ALA A 197 0.53 -7.86 24.22
CA ALA A 197 0.18 -6.88 25.24
C ALA A 197 -0.29 -7.57 26.54
N LEU A 198 0.30 -7.16 27.67
CA LEU A 198 -0.32 -7.27 28.98
C LEU A 198 -0.26 -5.88 29.65
N ALA A 199 -1.10 -4.97 29.17
CA ALA A 199 -1.38 -3.70 29.83
C ALA A 199 -2.87 -3.66 30.20
N ALA A 200 -3.23 -4.50 31.18
CA ALA A 200 -4.54 -4.48 31.81
C ALA A 200 -4.42 -4.29 33.33
N VAL A 201 -3.83 -3.20 33.81
CA VAL A 201 -4.15 -2.59 35.13
C VAL A 201 -3.73 -1.11 35.12
N ALA A 202 -4.59 -0.21 34.64
CA ALA A 202 -4.50 1.21 35.02
C ALA A 202 -5.79 2.04 34.77
N THR A 203 -6.91 1.43 34.37
CA THR A 203 -8.16 2.19 34.14
C THR A 203 -9.23 1.96 35.21
N PHE A 204 -9.00 1.05 36.17
CA PHE A 204 -9.93 0.81 37.30
C PHE A 204 -9.47 1.41 38.64
N GLY A 205 -8.33 2.11 38.67
CA GLY A 205 -7.77 2.73 39.89
C GLY A 205 -8.22 4.18 40.14
N LEU A 206 -8.81 4.85 39.15
CA LEU A 206 -9.11 6.30 39.20
C LEU A 206 -10.61 6.63 39.40
N LEU A 207 -11.41 5.70 39.93
CA LEU A 207 -12.81 5.94 40.33
C LEU A 207 -13.12 5.52 41.78
N ARG A 208 -12.11 5.20 42.60
CA ARG A 208 -12.26 4.96 44.05
C ARG A 208 -11.70 6.05 44.96
N LEU A 209 -11.34 7.21 44.42
CA LEU A 209 -10.75 8.34 45.17
C LEU A 209 -11.65 9.60 45.26
N LEU A 210 -12.86 9.58 44.70
CA LEU A 210 -13.82 10.69 44.79
C LEU A 210 -15.24 10.24 45.18
N GLY A 211 -15.33 9.24 46.05
CA GLY A 211 -16.58 8.89 46.72
C GLY A 211 -16.83 9.82 47.91
N THR A 212 -17.51 10.93 47.69
CA THR A 212 -18.08 11.78 48.74
C THR A 212 -19.21 11.01 49.47
N PRO A 213 -19.14 10.75 50.79
CA PRO A 213 -20.27 10.24 51.52
C PRO A 213 -21.19 11.39 51.91
N GLY A 214 -22.16 11.68 51.05
CA GLY A 214 -23.32 12.49 51.40
C GLY A 214 -24.56 11.61 51.47
N ARG A 215 -24.96 11.17 52.67
CA ARG A 215 -26.38 10.85 52.93
C ARG A 215 -26.76 10.76 54.41
N THR A 216 -27.66 11.70 54.76
CA THR A 216 -28.83 11.60 55.63
C THR A 216 -28.65 11.44 57.13
N SER A 217 -28.97 12.54 57.84
CA SER A 217 -29.30 12.60 59.26
C SER A 217 -30.51 11.74 59.61
N PRO A 218 -30.55 11.07 60.78
CA PRO A 218 -31.72 10.37 61.26
C PRO A 218 -32.70 11.34 61.94
N ARG A 219 -33.98 11.34 61.53
CA ARG A 219 -35.06 11.93 62.33
C ARG A 219 -35.42 10.97 63.48
N PRO A 220 -35.45 11.41 64.74
CA PRO A 220 -35.98 10.61 65.82
C PRO A 220 -37.51 10.55 65.76
N ARG A 221 -38.06 9.35 65.96
CA ARG A 221 -39.46 9.16 66.31
C ARG A 221 -39.70 9.67 67.73
N ARG A 222 -40.62 10.62 67.90
CA ARG A 222 -41.60 10.70 68.98
C ARG A 222 -42.78 11.52 68.49
#